data_AF-A0A8T3QQ35-F1
#
_entry.id   AF-A0A8T3QQ35-F1
#
_cell.length_a   1.000
_cell.length_b   1.000
_cell.length_c   1.000
_cell.angle_alpha   90.00
_cell.angle_beta   90.00
_cell.angle_gamma   90.00
#
_symmetry.space_group_name_H-M   'P 1'
#
loop_
_entity.id
_entity.type
_entity.pdbx_description
1 polymer ?
#
loop_
_entity_poly.entity_id
_entity_poly.type
_entity_poly.pdbx_seq_one_letter_code
_entity_poly.pdbx_strand_id
1 'polypeptide(L)'
;MTLAPRLRKTSDHPNESQVVGQARPNVFYEAGMAMSLFRDKTVFVQVGVVKAFSDIGGTHITRLSNSATSRQELATKLKNTGLAVDTDGTDWLTDGDFDRKELNALTHKLTA
;
A
#
# COMPACT_ATOMS: atom_id res chain seq x y z
N MET A 1 3.74 -13.48 5.90
CA MET A 1 4.80 -14.11 6.72
C MET A 1 4.81 -13.43 8.09
N THR A 2 4.92 -14.18 9.18
CA THR A 2 5.01 -13.64 10.55
C THR A 2 6.39 -13.90 11.14
N LEU A 3 6.79 -13.10 12.12
CA LEU A 3 8.02 -13.31 12.88
C LEU A 3 7.89 -14.60 13.70
N ALA A 4 8.97 -15.38 13.79
CA ALA A 4 8.97 -16.62 14.57
C ALA A 4 8.61 -16.34 16.04
N PRO A 5 7.78 -17.16 16.71
CA PRO A 5 7.28 -16.86 18.06
C PRO A 5 8.38 -16.53 19.07
N ARG A 6 9.50 -17.26 19.03
CA ARG A 6 10.66 -17.04 19.92
C ARG A 6 11.38 -15.70 19.73
N LEU A 7 11.11 -14.98 18.63
CA LEU A 7 11.72 -13.68 18.32
C LEU A 7 10.76 -12.50 18.57
N ARG A 8 9.49 -12.77 18.92
CA ARG A 8 8.49 -11.73 19.13
C ARG A 8 8.68 -11.05 20.49
N LYS A 9 8.55 -9.73 20.51
CA LYS A 9 8.52 -8.88 21.70
C LYS A 9 7.13 -8.28 21.85
N THR A 10 6.77 -7.92 23.08
CA THR A 10 5.49 -7.24 23.37
C THR A 10 5.41 -5.85 22.73
N SER A 11 6.55 -5.24 22.42
CA SER A 11 6.66 -3.95 21.73
C SER A 11 6.61 -4.04 20.20
N ASP A 12 6.58 -5.25 19.62
CA ASP A 12 6.59 -5.40 18.17
C ASP A 12 5.27 -4.91 17.55
N HIS A 13 5.35 -4.40 16.31
CA HIS A 13 4.16 -4.02 15.56
C HIS A 13 3.24 -5.25 15.38
N PRO A 14 1.91 -5.11 15.43
CA PRO A 14 0.96 -6.21 15.19
C PRO A 14 1.20 -6.99 13.88
N ASN A 15 1.86 -6.36 12.91
CA ASN A 15 2.20 -6.95 11.60
C ASN A 15 3.35 -7.97 11.68
N GLU A 16 3.99 -8.11 12.85
CA GLU A 16 4.97 -9.15 13.12
C GLU A 16 4.33 -10.44 13.64
N SER A 17 3.14 -10.36 14.24
CA SER A 17 2.42 -11.51 14.80
C SER A 17 1.23 -11.95 13.93
N GLN A 18 0.70 -11.08 13.07
CA GLN A 18 -0.46 -11.34 12.22
C GLN A 18 -0.08 -11.57 10.75
N VAL A 19 -0.82 -12.46 10.07
CA VAL A 19 -0.65 -12.68 8.64
C VAL A 19 -1.28 -11.53 7.88
N VAL A 20 -0.44 -10.62 7.38
CA VAL A 20 -0.83 -9.52 6.50
C VAL A 20 -0.26 -9.71 5.09
N GLY A 21 -0.81 -8.98 4.11
CA GLY A 21 -0.29 -8.97 2.75
C GLY A 21 1.16 -8.45 2.72
N GLN A 22 1.96 -8.91 1.76
CA GLN A 22 3.31 -8.41 1.53
C GLN A 22 3.52 -8.20 0.02
N ALA A 23 4.24 -7.15 -0.36
CA ALA A 23 4.63 -6.96 -1.74
C ALA A 23 5.52 -8.13 -2.22
N ARG A 24 5.39 -8.48 -3.50
CA ARG A 24 6.25 -9.52 -4.11
C ARG A 24 7.71 -9.03 -4.12
N PRO A 25 8.70 -9.94 -4.04
CA PRO A 25 10.11 -9.56 -4.16
C PRO A 25 10.43 -8.65 -5.34
N ASN A 26 9.84 -8.91 -6.51
CA ASN A 26 10.04 -8.10 -7.72
C ASN A 26 9.65 -6.63 -7.52
N VAL A 27 8.58 -6.36 -6.76
CA VAL A 27 8.12 -4.99 -6.48
C VAL A 27 9.16 -4.22 -5.66
N PHE A 28 9.90 -4.87 -4.75
CA PHE A 28 10.97 -4.20 -4.00
C PHE A 28 12.16 -3.86 -4.90
N TYR A 29 12.53 -4.75 -5.82
CA TYR A 29 13.59 -4.49 -6.79
C TYR A 29 13.22 -3.31 -7.71
N GLU A 30 12.02 -3.34 -8.27
CA GLU A 30 11.49 -2.27 -9.13
C GLU A 30 11.41 -0.93 -8.37
N ALA A 31 10.92 -0.95 -7.13
CA ALA A 31 10.87 0.22 -6.27
C ALA A 31 12.27 0.81 -6.03
N GLY A 32 13.26 -0.03 -5.72
CA GLY A 32 14.65 0.41 -5.53
C GLY A 32 15.23 1.06 -6.77
N MET A 33 15.01 0.47 -7.95
CA MET A 33 15.46 1.04 -9.23
C MET A 33 14.75 2.36 -9.55
N ALA A 34 13.43 2.42 -9.38
CA ALA A 34 12.64 3.63 -9.61
C ALA A 34 13.08 4.77 -8.70
N MET A 35 13.30 4.50 -7.41
CA MET A 35 13.82 5.50 -6.47
C MET A 35 15.23 5.97 -6.81
N SER A 36 16.08 5.07 -7.30
CA SER A 36 17.48 5.39 -7.62
C SER A 36 17.59 6.27 -8.86
N LEU A 37 16.75 6.05 -9.87
CA LEU A 37 16.82 6.75 -11.15
C LEU A 37 15.86 7.95 -11.23
N PHE A 38 14.69 7.85 -10.59
CA PHE A 38 13.57 8.75 -10.82
C PHE A 38 12.83 9.06 -9.51
N ARG A 39 13.56 9.47 -8.47
CA ARG A 39 13.00 9.75 -7.14
C ARG A 39 11.80 10.69 -7.17
N ASP A 40 11.91 11.82 -7.89
CA ASP A 40 10.84 12.84 -7.98
C ASP A 40 9.68 12.43 -8.90
N LYS A 41 9.80 11.29 -9.58
CA LYS A 41 8.76 10.72 -10.46
C LYS A 41 8.17 9.42 -9.91
N THR A 42 8.59 8.99 -8.72
CA THR A 42 8.16 7.73 -8.11
C THR A 42 7.12 7.98 -7.03
N VAL A 43 5.93 7.38 -7.17
CA VAL A 43 4.86 7.44 -6.17
C VAL A 43 4.65 6.04 -5.57
N PHE A 44 4.80 5.93 -4.25
CA PHE A 44 4.45 4.71 -3.53
C PHE A 44 2.97 4.71 -3.18
N VAL A 45 2.27 3.66 -3.59
CA VAL A 45 0.85 3.47 -3.30
C VAL A 45 0.67 2.19 -2.50
N GLN A 46 -0.09 2.29 -1.42
CA GLN A 46 -0.52 1.18 -0.59
C GLN A 46 -2.04 1.04 -0.70
N VAL A 47 -2.50 -0.19 -0.94
CA VAL A 47 -3.91 -0.57 -0.95
C VAL A 47 -4.17 -1.57 0.17
N GLY A 48 -5.06 -1.22 1.10
CA GLY A 48 -5.37 -2.03 2.29
C GLY A 48 -4.17 -2.20 3.24
N VAL A 49 -4.20 -3.28 4.03
CA VAL A 49 -3.16 -3.57 5.02
C VAL A 49 -2.11 -4.51 4.44
N VAL A 50 -0.91 -3.94 4.27
CA VAL A 50 0.29 -4.67 3.88
C VAL A 50 1.39 -4.43 4.91
N LYS A 51 2.32 -5.39 5.01
CA LYS A 51 3.51 -5.27 5.84
C LYS A 51 4.30 -4.04 5.42
N ALA A 52 4.71 -3.24 6.40
CA ALA A 52 5.45 -2.01 6.15
C ALA A 52 6.80 -2.34 5.51
N PHE A 53 7.17 -1.57 4.49
CA PHE A 53 8.50 -1.60 3.92
C PHE A 53 9.34 -0.55 4.65
N SER A 54 10.00 -0.95 5.73
CA SER A 54 10.73 -0.02 6.61
C SER A 54 11.87 0.71 5.89
N ASP A 55 12.47 0.10 4.86
CA ASP A 55 13.63 0.65 4.16
C ASP A 55 13.31 1.89 3.30
N ILE A 56 12.02 2.18 3.05
CA ILE A 56 11.58 3.45 2.42
C ILE A 56 11.10 4.48 3.44
N GLY A 57 11.42 4.29 4.71
CA GLY A 57 11.11 5.23 5.79
C GLY A 57 11.49 6.68 5.42
N GLY A 58 10.56 7.61 5.65
CA GLY A 58 10.70 9.01 5.25
C GLY A 58 10.19 9.34 3.83
N THR A 59 9.84 8.32 3.03
CA THR A 59 9.13 8.52 1.76
C THR A 59 7.61 8.57 2.03
N HIS A 60 6.92 9.52 1.41
CA HIS A 60 5.46 9.62 1.56
C HIS A 60 4.75 8.50 0.80
N ILE A 61 3.92 7.72 1.49
CA ILE A 61 3.13 6.61 0.92
C ILE A 61 1.68 7.06 0.79
N THR A 62 1.12 7.03 -0.42
CA THR A 62 -0.31 7.24 -0.67
C THR A 62 -1.09 6.01 -0.23
N ARG A 63 -2.02 6.17 0.70
CA ARG A 63 -2.95 5.09 1.08
C ARG A 63 -4.22 5.24 0.26
N LEU A 64 -4.35 4.40 -0.76
CA LEU A 64 -5.50 4.39 -1.65
C LEU A 64 -6.63 3.54 -1.04
N SER A 65 -7.84 4.10 -1.02
CA SER A 65 -9.08 3.45 -0.61
C SER A 65 -10.20 3.78 -1.60
N ASN A 66 -11.42 3.32 -1.36
CA ASN A 66 -12.56 3.71 -2.19
C ASN A 66 -13.03 5.16 -1.95
N SER A 67 -12.47 5.86 -0.96
CA SER A 67 -12.84 7.25 -0.70
C SER A 67 -12.38 8.18 -1.83
N ALA A 68 -13.26 9.07 -2.27
CA ALA A 68 -12.94 10.11 -3.25
C ALA A 68 -11.73 10.95 -2.82
N THR A 69 -11.60 11.26 -1.52
CA THR A 69 -10.45 11.99 -0.97
C THR A 69 -9.12 11.28 -1.20
N SER A 70 -9.05 9.96 -0.96
CA SER A 70 -7.80 9.19 -1.20
C SER A 70 -7.44 9.11 -2.69
N ARG A 71 -8.45 9.01 -3.55
CA ARG A 71 -8.27 8.99 -5.01
C ARG A 71 -7.77 10.34 -5.51
N GLN A 72 -8.30 11.44 -4.95
CA GLN A 72 -7.83 12.80 -5.24
C GLN A 72 -6.40 13.03 -4.74
N GLU A 73 -6.02 12.47 -3.59
CA GLU A 73 -4.63 12.51 -3.11
C GLU A 73 -3.69 11.83 -4.12
N LEU A 74 -4.05 10.64 -4.62
CA LEU A 74 -3.26 9.94 -5.64
C LEU A 74 -3.15 10.76 -6.92
N ALA A 75 -4.26 11.27 -7.44
CA ALA A 75 -4.27 12.11 -8.63
C ALA A 75 -3.37 13.35 -8.46
N THR A 76 -3.42 14.01 -7.31
CA THR A 76 -2.58 15.17 -6.99
C THR A 76 -1.10 14.81 -6.98
N LYS A 77 -0.72 13.68 -6.38
CA LYS A 77 0.69 13.23 -6.39
C LYS A 77 1.18 12.87 -7.79
N LEU A 78 0.35 12.22 -8.59
CA LEU A 78 0.68 11.94 -9.99
C LEU A 78 0.85 13.24 -10.80
N LYS A 79 0.01 14.26 -10.58
CA LYS A 79 0.22 15.59 -11.19
C LYS A 79 1.55 16.21 -10.74
N ASN A 80 1.91 16.07 -9.46
CA ASN A 80 3.18 16.60 -8.92
C ASN A 80 4.43 15.91 -9.48
N THR A 81 4.31 14.67 -9.97
CA THR A 81 5.39 14.03 -10.74
C THR A 81 5.44 14.51 -12.19
N GLY A 82 4.61 15.48 -12.59
CA GLY A 82 4.57 16.03 -13.94
C GLY A 82 3.84 15.14 -14.94
N LEU A 83 3.05 14.16 -14.48
CA LEU A 83 2.13 13.44 -15.36
C LEU A 83 0.92 14.32 -15.68
N ALA A 84 0.48 14.28 -16.94
CA ALA A 84 -0.83 14.78 -17.32
C ALA A 84 -1.90 13.80 -16.82
N VAL A 85 -2.54 14.15 -15.71
CA VAL A 85 -3.63 13.35 -15.11
C VAL A 85 -4.95 14.01 -15.42
N ASP A 86 -5.79 13.31 -16.16
CA ASP A 86 -7.18 13.69 -16.38
C ASP A 86 -7.99 13.37 -15.12
N THR A 87 -8.71 14.37 -14.62
CA THR A 87 -9.60 14.26 -13.46
C THR A 87 -10.98 14.83 -13.77
N ASP A 88 -11.30 15.01 -15.06
CA ASP A 88 -12.60 15.49 -15.49
C ASP A 88 -13.65 14.38 -15.27
N GLY A 89 -14.85 14.78 -14.85
CA GLY A 89 -15.90 13.84 -14.46
C GLY A 89 -15.70 13.22 -13.07
N THR A 90 -16.54 12.23 -12.76
CA THR A 90 -16.62 11.58 -11.43
C THR A 90 -16.65 10.05 -11.51
N ASP A 91 -16.71 9.48 -12.70
CA ASP A 91 -16.70 8.05 -12.97
C ASP A 91 -15.47 7.36 -12.37
N TRP A 92 -14.29 7.97 -12.52
CA TRP A 92 -13.02 7.49 -11.96
C TRP A 92 -12.98 7.46 -10.42
N LEU A 93 -13.86 8.22 -9.73
CA LEU A 93 -13.95 8.19 -8.27
C LEU A 93 -14.57 6.90 -7.73
N THR A 94 -15.29 6.17 -8.59
CA THR A 94 -15.97 4.92 -8.24
C THR A 94 -15.40 3.70 -8.94
N ASP A 95 -14.46 3.87 -9.86
CA ASP A 95 -13.90 2.77 -10.64
C ASP A 95 -12.98 1.86 -9.80
N GLY A 96 -13.15 0.55 -9.92
CA GLY A 96 -12.42 -0.46 -9.13
C GLY A 96 -12.75 -0.47 -7.64
N ASP A 97 -12.20 -1.47 -6.93
CA ASP A 97 -12.34 -1.64 -5.48
C ASP A 97 -10.97 -1.67 -4.79
N PHE A 98 -10.70 -0.65 -3.97
CA PHE A 98 -9.46 -0.47 -3.22
C PHE A 98 -9.64 -0.71 -1.71
N ASP A 99 -10.84 -1.03 -1.24
CA ASP A 99 -11.06 -1.42 0.15
C ASP A 99 -10.80 -2.93 0.29
N ARG A 100 -9.53 -3.29 0.11
CA ARG A 100 -9.11 -4.68 0.26
C ARG A 100 -9.37 -5.15 1.68
N LYS A 101 -10.30 -6.08 1.82
CA LYS A 101 -10.65 -6.69 3.11
C LYS A 101 -9.44 -7.46 3.65
N GLU A 102 -9.20 -7.30 4.95
CA GLU A 102 -8.26 -8.09 5.75
C GLU A 102 -8.43 -9.59 5.44
N LEU A 103 -7.33 -10.29 5.18
CA LEU A 103 -7.33 -11.75 4.96
C LEU A 103 -7.96 -12.52 6.14
N ASN A 104 -7.94 -11.94 7.35
CA ASN A 104 -8.51 -12.54 8.56
C ASN A 104 -10.05 -12.59 8.55
N ALA A 105 -10.75 -11.80 7.73
CA ALA A 105 -12.21 -11.84 7.64
C ALA A 105 -12.76 -13.09 6.92
N LEU A 106 -11.90 -13.79 6.16
CA LEU A 106 -12.27 -15.02 5.44
C LEU A 106 -11.99 -16.28 6.26
N THR A 107 -11.05 -16.23 7.21
CA THR A 107 -10.62 -17.42 7.96
C THR A 107 -11.60 -17.83 9.06
N HIS A 108 -12.41 -16.89 9.58
CA HIS A 108 -13.47 -17.19 10.56
C HIS A 108 -14.79 -17.71 9.96
N LYS A 109 -14.95 -17.70 8.62
CA LYS A 109 -16.16 -18.20 7.94
C LYS A 109 -16.02 -19.62 7.38
N LEU A 110 -14.84 -20.24 7.48
CA LEU A 110 -14.57 -21.61 7.01
C LEU A 110 -14.41 -22.63 8.15
N THR A 111 -14.65 -22.21 9.39
CA THR A 111 -14.59 -23.05 10.60
C THR A 111 -15.87 -22.93 11.46
N ALA A 112 -17.00 -22.65 10.83
CA ALA A 112 -18.33 -22.74 11.43
C ALA A 112 -19.17 -23.78 10.66
#